data_AF-A0A937USH0-F1
#
_entry.id   AF-A0A937USH0-F1
#
_cell.length_a   1.000
_cell.length_b   1.000
_cell.length_c   1.000
_cell.angle_alpha   90.00
_cell.angle_beta   90.00
_cell.angle_gamma   90.00
#
_symmetry.space_group_name_H-M   'P 1'
#
loop_
_entity.id
_entity.type
_entity.pdbx_description
1 polymer ?
#
loop_
_entity_poly.entity_id
_entity_poly.type
_entity_poly.pdbx_seq_one_letter_code
_entity_poly.pdbx_strand_id
1 'polypeptide(L)'
;MTNTPDITDGNTPPRNGGHRPKVVNERALLDFGRTGQERLADSVTGFAGSMSFVYVHVAWFAFWILLNQGAFGTQMIFDPFPYGLLTMVVSLEAIFLSTFVMISQNRDTRRQNVRADLDYETTVRSEVWSAHIGRQLGIDPAAIEVDVRAILRRDGTPPS
;
A
#
# COMPACT_ATOMS: atom_id res chain seq x y z
N MET A 1 -38.28 -65.23 9.44
CA MET A 1 -37.17 -64.73 8.63
C MET A 1 -37.65 -63.45 7.95
N THR A 2 -37.42 -62.29 8.58
CA THR A 2 -37.80 -60.99 8.01
C THR A 2 -36.55 -60.13 8.02
N ASN A 3 -35.93 -59.97 6.86
CA ASN A 3 -34.78 -59.11 6.68
C ASN A 3 -35.23 -57.94 5.82
N THR A 4 -35.37 -56.78 6.45
CA THR A 4 -35.63 -55.50 5.79
C THR A 4 -34.26 -54.89 5.48
N PRO A 5 -33.95 -54.52 4.22
CA PRO A 5 -32.70 -53.83 3.92
C PRO A 5 -32.79 -52.38 4.40
N ASP A 6 -31.86 -52.01 5.27
CA ASP A 6 -31.65 -50.66 5.79
C ASP A 6 -31.12 -49.75 4.68
N ILE A 7 -31.97 -48.84 4.20
CA ILE A 7 -31.61 -47.77 3.26
C ILE A 7 -31.29 -46.51 4.08
N THR A 8 -30.17 -46.50 4.80
CA THR A 8 -29.63 -45.28 5.39
C THR A 8 -28.09 -45.26 5.39
N ASP A 9 -27.45 -45.15 4.23
CA ASP A 9 -26.11 -44.53 4.19
C ASP A 9 -25.87 -43.82 2.85
N GLY A 10 -26.21 -42.53 2.81
CA GLY A 10 -26.06 -41.72 1.60
C GLY A 10 -25.86 -40.24 1.84
N ASN A 11 -25.62 -39.79 3.08
CA ASN A 11 -25.41 -38.37 3.34
C ASN A 11 -24.45 -38.12 4.50
N THR A 12 -23.21 -38.58 4.35
CA THR A 12 -22.08 -38.00 5.08
C THR A 12 -21.51 -36.86 4.24
N PRO A 13 -21.64 -35.58 4.66
CA PRO A 13 -21.00 -34.48 3.95
C PRO A 13 -19.49 -34.72 3.91
N PRO A 14 -18.80 -34.37 2.79
CA PRO A 14 -17.36 -34.51 2.71
C PRO A 14 -16.74 -33.71 3.85
N ARG A 15 -15.90 -34.37 4.65
CA ARG A 15 -15.11 -33.72 5.71
C ARG A 15 -14.12 -32.79 5.02
N ASN A 16 -14.58 -31.57 4.73
CA ASN A 16 -13.76 -30.48 4.23
C ASN A 16 -12.85 -30.07 5.38
N GLY A 17 -11.70 -30.74 5.49
CA GLY A 17 -10.57 -30.31 6.27
C GLY A 17 -10.07 -29.02 5.64
N GLY A 18 -10.71 -27.91 6.00
CA GLY A 18 -10.35 -26.58 5.56
C GLY A 18 -8.90 -26.34 5.89
N HIS A 19 -8.05 -26.52 4.88
CA HIS A 19 -6.66 -26.10 4.87
C HIS A 19 -6.73 -24.58 4.83
N ARG A 20 -6.97 -23.95 5.99
CA ARG A 20 -6.78 -22.53 6.15
C ARG A 20 -5.35 -22.29 5.72
N PRO A 21 -5.06 -21.53 4.63
CA PRO A 21 -3.70 -21.14 4.36
C PRO A 21 -3.26 -20.40 5.62
N LYS A 22 -2.38 -21.02 6.39
CA LYS A 22 -1.64 -20.33 7.43
C LYS A 22 -0.88 -19.28 6.65
N VAL A 23 -1.37 -18.05 6.64
CA VAL A 23 -0.55 -16.87 6.37
C VAL A 23 0.50 -16.89 7.46
N VAL A 24 1.56 -17.66 7.19
CA VAL A 24 2.79 -17.65 7.94
C VAL A 24 3.15 -16.19 8.01
N ASN A 25 3.20 -15.63 9.21
CA ASN A 25 3.79 -14.32 9.42
C ASN A 25 5.27 -14.47 9.07
N GLU A 26 5.60 -14.34 7.79
CA GLU A 26 6.97 -14.27 7.25
C GLU A 26 7.78 -13.21 8.02
N ARG A 27 7.08 -12.16 8.47
CA ARG A 27 7.59 -11.12 9.37
C ARG A 27 8.13 -11.64 10.70
N ALA A 28 7.55 -12.69 11.28
CA ALA A 28 7.99 -13.26 12.55
C ALA A 28 9.18 -14.22 12.39
N LEU A 29 9.35 -14.82 11.21
CA LEU A 29 10.49 -15.69 10.90
C LEU A 29 11.74 -14.88 10.51
N LEU A 30 11.55 -13.68 9.93
CA LEU A 30 12.63 -12.74 9.61
C LEU A 30 13.10 -11.93 10.83
N ASP A 31 12.33 -11.89 11.94
CA ASP A 31 12.63 -11.03 13.09
C ASP A 31 13.74 -11.56 14.01
N PHE A 32 14.10 -12.84 13.90
CA PHE A 32 15.13 -13.46 14.75
C PHE A 32 16.59 -13.15 14.34
N GLY A 33 16.80 -12.43 13.23
CA GLY A 33 18.13 -12.10 12.71
C GLY A 33 18.34 -10.65 12.30
N ARG A 34 17.41 -9.74 12.62
CA ARG A 34 17.50 -8.33 12.20
C ARG A 34 18.55 -7.59 13.01
N THR A 35 19.66 -7.28 12.35
CA THR A 35 20.65 -6.32 12.85
C THR A 35 19.95 -4.99 13.16
N GLY A 36 20.37 -4.28 14.22
CA GLY A 36 19.71 -3.03 14.65
C GLY A 36 19.58 -1.96 13.54
N GLN A 37 20.42 -2.06 12.51
CA GLN A 37 20.39 -1.23 11.31
C GLN A 37 19.10 -1.42 10.47
N GLU A 38 18.59 -2.65 10.32
CA GLU A 38 17.36 -2.91 9.57
C GLU A 38 16.12 -2.39 10.31
N ARG A 39 16.12 -2.47 11.65
CA ARG A 39 15.04 -1.90 12.47
C ARG A 39 15.04 -0.38 12.42
N LEU A 40 16.23 0.24 12.47
CA LEU A 40 16.38 1.68 12.25
C LEU A 40 15.92 2.08 10.84
N ALA A 41 16.31 1.33 9.80
CA ALA A 41 15.88 1.61 8.43
C ALA A 41 14.36 1.51 8.25
N ASP A 42 13.72 0.50 8.82
CA ASP A 42 12.26 0.35 8.79
C ASP A 42 11.55 1.48 9.58
N SER A 43 12.12 1.90 10.72
CA SER A 43 11.59 3.02 11.52
C SER A 43 11.75 4.36 10.79
N VAL A 44 12.90 4.61 10.17
CA VAL A 44 13.17 5.82 9.39
C VAL A 44 12.28 5.86 8.15
N THR A 45 12.06 4.73 7.49
CA THR A 45 11.12 4.62 6.36
C THR A 45 9.70 5.02 6.77
N GLY A 46 9.22 4.51 7.91
CA GLY A 46 7.88 4.85 8.42
C GLY A 46 7.76 6.31 8.87
N PHE A 47 8.85 6.88 9.39
CA PHE A 47 8.89 8.27 9.86
C PHE A 47 9.00 9.27 8.70
N ALA A 48 9.83 9.00 7.69
CA ALA A 48 10.04 9.89 6.55
C ALA A 48 8.79 10.06 5.67
N GLY A 49 7.88 9.08 5.65
CA GLY A 49 6.60 9.17 4.94
C GLY A 49 5.45 9.80 5.74
N SER A 50 5.68 10.21 6.99
CA SER A 50 4.62 10.66 7.92
C SER A 50 4.57 12.17 8.09
N MET A 51 3.36 12.73 8.22
CA MET A 51 3.13 14.15 8.58
C MET A 51 3.79 14.55 9.91
N SER A 52 4.01 13.61 10.83
CA SER A 52 4.70 13.86 12.10
C SER A 52 6.12 14.39 11.94
N PHE A 53 6.81 14.01 10.85
CA PHE A 53 8.17 14.45 10.55
C PHE A 53 8.26 15.97 10.40
N VAL A 54 7.31 16.56 9.67
CA VAL A 54 7.25 18.00 9.40
C VAL A 54 7.07 18.79 10.70
N TYR A 55 6.17 18.35 11.58
CA TYR A 55 5.93 19.02 12.87
C TYR A 55 7.17 19.01 13.77
N VAL A 56 7.91 17.91 13.81
CA VAL A 56 9.17 17.81 14.58
C VAL A 56 10.21 18.79 14.04
N HIS A 57 10.35 18.89 12.72
CA HIS A 57 11.28 19.84 12.10
C HIS A 57 10.92 21.30 12.39
N VAL A 58 9.64 21.66 12.26
CA VAL A 58 9.19 23.03 12.57
C VAL A 58 9.44 23.37 14.03
N ALA A 59 9.15 22.45 14.96
CA ALA A 59 9.42 22.65 16.38
C ALA A 59 10.92 22.79 16.68
N TRP A 60 11.75 21.96 16.03
CA TRP A 60 13.21 22.02 16.13
C TRP A 60 13.78 23.34 15.63
N PHE A 61 13.35 23.82 14.45
CA PHE A 61 13.75 25.12 13.92
C PHE A 61 13.33 26.27 14.83
N ALA A 62 12.09 26.25 15.32
CA ALA A 62 11.61 27.25 16.26
C ALA A 62 12.46 27.26 17.55
N PHE A 63 12.76 26.09 18.10
CA PHE A 63 13.62 25.94 19.27
C PHE A 63 15.03 26.48 19.01
N TRP A 64 15.64 26.14 17.88
CA TRP A 64 16.99 26.59 17.54
C TRP A 64 17.05 28.11 17.34
N ILE A 65 16.07 28.70 16.66
CA ILE A 65 15.97 30.16 16.51
C ILE A 65 15.87 30.83 17.89
N LEU A 66 15.04 30.30 18.79
CA LEU A 66 14.90 30.82 20.15
C LEU A 66 16.20 30.72 20.97
N LEU A 67 16.95 29.63 20.83
CA LEU A 67 18.27 29.50 21.43
C LEU A 67 19.27 30.52 20.86
N ASN A 68 19.29 30.71 19.53
CA ASN A 68 20.23 31.59 18.84
C ASN A 68 19.89 33.09 19.00
N GLN A 69 18.64 33.43 19.34
CA GLN A 69 18.22 34.80 19.72
C GLN A 69 18.76 35.24 21.10
N GLY A 70 19.58 34.43 21.78
CA GLY A 70 20.28 34.84 23.00
C GLY A 70 19.50 34.59 24.29
N ALA A 71 18.57 33.63 24.32
CA ALA A 71 17.83 33.24 25.52
C ALA A 71 18.74 32.82 26.71
N PHE A 72 20.00 32.45 26.44
CA PHE A 72 21.01 32.06 27.44
C PHE A 72 22.16 33.07 27.63
N GLY A 73 22.05 34.29 27.07
CA GLY A 73 22.97 35.40 27.37
C GLY A 73 23.84 35.87 26.18
N THR A 74 24.01 37.19 26.09
CA THR A 74 24.77 37.94 25.06
C THR A 74 26.28 37.63 24.97
N GLN A 75 26.81 36.77 25.85
CA GLN A 75 28.21 36.33 25.87
C GLN A 75 28.44 35.01 25.11
N MET A 76 27.37 34.28 24.73
CA MET A 76 27.40 33.11 23.84
C MET A 76 26.75 33.40 22.50
N ILE A 77 27.11 34.52 21.85
CA ILE A 77 26.80 34.72 20.42
C ILE A 77 27.74 33.81 19.64
N PHE A 78 27.37 32.53 19.53
CA PHE A 78 28.14 31.51 18.82
C PHE A 78 27.99 31.66 17.30
N ASP A 79 26.93 32.32 16.81
CA ASP A 79 26.64 32.54 15.39
C ASP A 79 25.95 33.92 15.15
N PRO A 80 26.72 34.99 14.91
CA PRO A 80 26.17 36.31 14.54
C PRO A 80 25.35 36.25 13.24
N PHE A 81 24.35 37.12 13.11
CA PHE A 81 23.60 37.26 11.86
C PHE A 81 24.58 37.55 10.70
N PRO A 82 24.61 36.75 9.61
CA PRO A 82 23.58 35.84 9.09
C PRO A 82 23.89 34.36 9.35
N TYR A 83 23.59 33.86 10.56
CA TYR A 83 23.69 32.47 11.03
C TYR A 83 24.34 31.44 10.07
N GLY A 84 25.67 31.49 9.96
CA GLY A 84 26.41 30.72 8.95
C GLY A 84 26.45 29.22 9.26
N LEU A 85 26.59 28.87 10.55
CA LEU A 85 26.65 27.47 10.99
C LEU A 85 25.29 26.80 10.89
N LEU A 86 24.22 27.53 11.24
CA LEU A 86 22.85 27.07 11.04
C LEU A 86 22.61 26.72 9.58
N THR A 87 22.92 27.65 8.68
CA THR A 87 22.68 27.44 7.24
C THR A 87 23.46 26.23 6.72
N MET A 88 24.71 26.05 7.16
CA MET A 88 25.52 24.88 6.81
C MET A 88 24.88 23.57 7.28
N VAL A 89 24.53 23.46 8.57
CA VAL A 89 23.93 22.24 9.14
C VAL A 89 22.60 21.92 8.46
N VAL A 90 21.76 22.94 8.22
CA VAL A 90 20.46 22.78 7.57
C VAL A 90 20.60 22.32 6.13
N SER A 91 21.57 22.86 5.37
CA SER A 91 21.83 22.40 4.01
C SER A 91 22.26 20.92 3.97
N LEU A 92 23.11 20.50 4.90
CA LEU A 92 23.52 19.10 5.02
C LEU A 92 22.34 18.20 5.40
N GLU A 93 21.53 18.63 6.37
CA GLU A 93 20.32 17.93 6.79
C GLU A 93 19.35 17.76 5.61
N ALA A 94 19.10 18.82 4.83
CA ALA A 94 18.23 18.77 3.67
C ALA A 94 18.69 17.74 2.61
N ILE A 95 20.00 17.58 2.39
CA ILE A 95 20.55 16.54 1.50
C ILE A 95 20.19 15.15 2.01
N PHE A 96 20.36 14.89 3.31
CA PHE A 96 19.97 13.62 3.92
C PHE A 96 18.46 13.39 3.81
N LEU A 97 17.64 14.40 4.07
CA LEU A 97 16.18 14.31 3.95
C LEU A 97 15.74 13.97 2.54
N SER A 98 16.27 14.67 1.54
CA SER A 98 15.99 14.37 0.13
C SER A 98 16.35 12.92 -0.21
N THR A 99 17.49 12.44 0.28
CA THR A 99 17.93 11.05 0.09
C THR A 99 16.98 10.05 0.78
N PHE A 100 16.57 10.30 2.02
CA PHE A 100 15.63 9.43 2.73
C PHE A 100 14.24 9.42 2.09
N VAL A 101 13.76 10.58 1.64
CA VAL A 101 12.49 10.71 0.90
C VAL A 101 12.57 9.92 -0.40
N MET A 102 13.67 10.04 -1.15
CA MET A 102 13.88 9.29 -2.40
C MET A 102 13.91 7.77 -2.15
N ILE A 103 14.57 7.30 -1.09
CA ILE A 103 14.59 5.88 -0.72
C ILE A 103 13.17 5.40 -0.37
N SER A 104 12.42 6.20 0.40
CA SER A 104 11.05 5.87 0.81
C SER A 104 10.12 5.80 -0.40
N GLN A 105 10.20 6.79 -1.29
CA GLN A 105 9.47 6.82 -2.56
C GLN A 105 9.82 5.61 -3.43
N ASN A 106 11.10 5.30 -3.63
CA ASN A 106 11.52 4.15 -4.43
C ASN A 106 10.98 2.81 -3.86
N ARG A 107 10.91 2.68 -2.53
CA ARG A 107 10.33 1.50 -1.87
C ARG A 107 8.82 1.42 -2.09
N ASP A 108 8.10 2.53 -2.00
CA ASP A 108 6.65 2.56 -2.22
C ASP A 108 6.28 2.38 -3.68
N THR A 109 7.03 2.94 -4.63
CA THR A 109 6.88 2.67 -6.07
C THR A 109 7.03 1.18 -6.36
N ARG A 110 8.05 0.52 -5.79
CA ARG A 110 8.22 -0.93 -5.98
C ARG A 110 7.03 -1.73 -5.43
N ARG A 111 6.48 -1.34 -4.28
CA ARG A 111 5.26 -1.96 -3.72
C ARG A 111 4.04 -1.70 -4.59
N GLN A 112 3.91 -0.50 -5.14
CA GLN A 112 2.83 -0.13 -6.05
C GLN A 112 2.88 -0.94 -7.35
N ASN A 113 4.07 -1.12 -7.93
CA ASN A 113 4.24 -1.93 -9.15
C ASN A 113 3.78 -3.38 -8.93
N VAL A 114 4.21 -4.02 -7.84
CA VAL A 114 3.79 -5.40 -7.52
C VAL A 114 2.27 -5.48 -7.30
N ARG A 115 1.67 -4.48 -6.65
CA ARG A 115 0.20 -4.42 -6.50
C ARG A 115 -0.50 -4.28 -7.85
N ALA A 116 0.01 -3.42 -8.73
CA ALA A 116 -0.55 -3.20 -10.05
C ALA A 116 -0.51 -4.49 -10.90
N ASP A 117 0.57 -5.26 -10.83
CA ASP A 117 0.67 -6.55 -11.53
C ASP A 117 -0.38 -7.56 -11.02
N LEU A 118 -0.56 -7.66 -9.69
CA LEU A 118 -1.56 -8.54 -9.09
C LEU A 118 -3.00 -8.12 -9.42
N ASP A 119 -3.27 -6.81 -9.41
CA ASP A 119 -4.57 -6.25 -9.77
C ASP A 119 -4.88 -6.50 -11.25
N TYR A 120 -3.87 -6.41 -12.13
CA TYR A 120 -3.98 -6.75 -13.55
C TYR A 120 -4.32 -8.23 -13.74
N GLU A 121 -3.59 -9.14 -13.11
CA GLU A 121 -3.88 -10.59 -13.20
C GLU A 121 -5.29 -10.93 -12.70
N THR A 122 -5.71 -10.31 -11.60
CA THR A 122 -7.04 -10.51 -11.01
C THR A 122 -8.13 -10.00 -11.96
N THR A 123 -7.91 -8.84 -12.57
CA THR A 123 -8.83 -8.23 -13.55
C THR A 123 -8.99 -9.13 -14.76
N VAL A 124 -7.89 -9.57 -15.39
CA VAL A 124 -7.91 -10.48 -16.54
C VAL A 124 -8.61 -11.80 -16.19
N ARG A 125 -8.33 -12.36 -15.02
CA ARG A 125 -9.01 -13.60 -14.57
C ARG A 125 -10.51 -13.40 -14.41
N SER A 126 -10.93 -12.26 -13.85
CA SER A 126 -12.34 -11.90 -13.67
C SER A 126 -13.06 -11.76 -15.01
N GLU A 127 -12.41 -11.12 -16.00
CA GLU A 127 -12.94 -10.98 -17.36
C GLU A 127 -13.13 -12.35 -18.03
N VAL A 128 -12.11 -13.21 -17.96
CA VAL A 128 -12.16 -14.57 -18.54
C VAL A 128 -13.29 -15.40 -17.90
N TRP A 129 -13.42 -15.34 -16.57
CA TRP A 129 -14.48 -16.03 -15.84
C TRP A 129 -15.87 -15.51 -16.23
N SER A 130 -16.02 -14.19 -16.31
CA SER A 130 -17.28 -13.53 -16.72
C SER A 130 -17.68 -13.93 -18.14
N ALA A 131 -16.72 -13.92 -19.08
CA ALA A 131 -16.95 -14.37 -20.45
C ALA A 131 -17.28 -15.87 -20.52
N HIS A 132 -16.66 -16.70 -19.68
CA HIS A 132 -16.96 -18.13 -19.59
C HIS A 132 -18.39 -18.37 -19.08
N ILE A 133 -18.79 -17.73 -17.98
CA ILE A 133 -20.15 -17.84 -17.44
C ILE A 133 -21.19 -17.30 -18.43
N GLY A 134 -20.95 -16.15 -19.07
CA GLY A 134 -21.84 -15.60 -20.09
C GLY A 134 -22.12 -16.61 -21.20
N ARG A 135 -21.06 -17.27 -21.71
CA ARG A 135 -21.20 -18.35 -22.69
C ARG A 135 -21.97 -19.56 -22.17
N GLN A 136 -21.73 -20.00 -20.93
CA GLN A 136 -22.47 -21.13 -20.35
C GLN A 136 -23.96 -20.82 -20.14
N LEU A 137 -24.31 -19.56 -19.85
CA LEU A 137 -25.69 -19.11 -19.70
C LEU A 137 -26.38 -18.82 -21.04
N GLY A 138 -25.69 -18.99 -22.18
CA GLY A 138 -26.21 -18.64 -23.51
C GLY A 138 -26.34 -17.13 -23.75
N ILE A 139 -25.75 -16.32 -22.88
CA ILE A 139 -25.70 -14.87 -23.00
C ILE A 139 -24.49 -14.54 -23.86
N ASP A 140 -24.70 -14.43 -25.18
CA ASP A 140 -23.64 -14.01 -26.10
C ASP A 140 -23.42 -12.49 -25.96
N PRO A 141 -22.24 -12.03 -25.50
CA PRO A 141 -21.94 -10.60 -25.40
C PRO A 141 -22.13 -9.85 -26.72
N ALA A 142 -21.90 -10.53 -27.86
CA ALA A 142 -22.12 -9.96 -29.18
C ALA A 142 -23.61 -9.71 -29.47
N ALA A 143 -24.50 -10.58 -28.98
CA ALA A 143 -25.95 -10.38 -29.11
C ALA A 143 -26.44 -9.21 -28.25
N ILE A 144 -25.93 -9.08 -27.02
CA ILE A 144 -26.24 -7.92 -26.15
C ILE A 144 -25.76 -6.62 -26.78
N GLU A 145 -24.54 -6.58 -27.34
CA GLU A 145 -24.01 -5.35 -27.93
C GLU A 145 -24.77 -4.94 -29.21
N VAL A 146 -25.27 -5.90 -29.98
CA VAL A 146 -26.16 -5.64 -31.12
C VAL A 146 -27.53 -5.13 -30.64
N ASP A 147 -28.12 -5.73 -29.61
CA ASP A 147 -29.41 -5.29 -29.06
C ASP A 147 -29.31 -3.90 -28.42
N VAL A 148 -28.25 -3.63 -27.64
CA VAL A 148 -28.00 -2.32 -27.05
C VAL A 148 -27.77 -1.26 -28.14
N ARG A 149 -26.98 -1.56 -29.17
CA ARG A 149 -26.80 -0.65 -30.32
C ARG A 149 -28.09 -0.45 -31.11
N ALA A 150 -28.96 -1.45 -31.20
CA ALA A 150 -30.25 -1.35 -31.87
C ALA A 150 -31.23 -0.49 -31.07
N ILE A 151 -31.26 -0.63 -29.74
CA ILE A 151 -32.06 0.20 -28.83
C ILE A 151 -31.58 1.66 -28.87
N LEU A 152 -30.27 1.92 -28.80
CA LEU A 152 -29.70 3.27 -28.87
C LEU A 152 -29.98 3.97 -30.22
N ARG A 153 -30.02 3.23 -31.33
CA ARG A 153 -30.44 3.79 -32.64
C ARG A 153 -31.94 4.07 -32.72
N ARG A 154 -32.77 3.33 -31.98
CA ARG A 154 -34.23 3.49 -31.97
C ARG A 154 -34.66 4.70 -31.14
N ASP A 155 -33.92 5.02 -30.08
CA ASP A 155 -34.29 6.08 -29.12
C ASP A 155 -33.62 7.45 -29.38
N GLY A 156 -32.74 7.57 -30.38
CA GLY A 156 -32.43 8.85 -31.02
C GLY A 156 -31.79 9.96 -30.15
N THR A 157 -31.16 9.65 -29.01
CA THR A 157 -30.39 10.66 -28.26
C THR A 157 -28.92 10.65 -28.71
N PRO A 158 -28.42 11.72 -29.35
CA PRO A 158 -27.01 11.83 -29.74
C PRO A 158 -26.12 12.04 -28.50
N PRO A 159 -24.83 11.63 -28.57
CA PRO A 159 -23.88 11.86 -27.48
C PRO A 159 -23.61 13.36 -27.30
N SER A 160 -23.71 13.85 -26.06
CA SER A 160 -23.25 15.17 -25.60
C SER A 160 -21.86 15.09 -25.00
#